data_AF-A0A3T1DDR0-F1
#
_entry.id   AF-A0A3T1DDR0-F1
#
_cell.length_a   1.000
_cell.length_b   1.000
_cell.length_c   1.000
_cell.angle_alpha   90.00
_cell.angle_beta   90.00
_cell.angle_gamma   90.00
#
_symmetry.space_group_name_H-M   'P 1'
#
loop_
_entity.id
_entity.type
_entity.pdbx_description
1 polymer ?
#
loop_
_entity_poly.entity_id
_entity_poly.type
_entity_poly.pdbx_seq_one_letter_code
_entity_poly.pdbx_strand_id
1 'polypeptide(L)' 'MANSPQRTPQDDNPWRAAGLVMAIGAELAILIGLGWWLGVMYDDSNGTEYGYLTGFIVGLIAGIGSAVGLIRKYAGGKKL' A
#
# COMPACT_ATOMS: atom_id res chain seq x y z
N MET A 1 30.41 30.18 -15.90
CA MET A 1 30.35 29.18 -14.82
C MET A 1 28.89 28.91 -14.53
N ALA A 2 28.33 27.84 -15.09
CA ALA A 2 26.93 27.48 -14.86
C ALA A 2 26.83 26.73 -13.51
N ASN A 3 26.07 27.28 -12.57
CA ASN A 3 25.71 26.58 -11.34
C ASN A 3 24.75 25.44 -11.72
N SER A 4 25.28 24.23 -11.83
CA SER A 4 24.46 23.02 -11.89
C SER A 4 23.64 22.94 -10.61
N PRO A 5 22.31 22.72 -10.65
CA PRO A 5 21.55 22.47 -9.43
C PRO A 5 22.14 21.24 -8.74
N GLN A 6 22.81 21.42 -7.61
CA GLN A 6 23.32 20.32 -6.79
C GLN A 6 22.11 19.51 -6.33
N ARG A 7 21.96 18.29 -6.87
CA ARG A 7 21.07 17.28 -6.33
C ARG A 7 21.62 16.97 -4.94
N THR A 8 21.01 17.53 -3.90
CA THR A 8 21.32 17.15 -2.52
C THR A 8 21.30 15.62 -2.47
N PRO A 9 22.38 14.94 -2.02
CA PRO A 9 22.35 13.51 -1.82
C PRO A 9 21.10 13.20 -0.99
N GLN A 10 20.12 12.59 -1.62
CA GLN A 10 18.96 12.09 -0.92
C GLN A 10 19.54 11.05 0.02
N ASP A 11 19.35 11.18 1.34
CA ASP A 11 19.85 10.21 2.30
C ASP A 11 19.24 8.83 1.97
N ASP A 12 19.95 8.10 1.11
CA ASP A 12 19.64 6.75 0.65
C ASP A 12 20.01 5.78 1.77
N ASN A 13 19.32 5.91 2.91
CA ASN A 13 19.48 5.00 4.02
C ASN A 13 18.69 3.71 3.71
N PRO A 14 19.37 2.58 3.41
CA PRO A 14 18.70 1.34 3.04
C PRO A 14 17.76 0.83 4.13
N TRP A 15 18.05 1.14 5.41
CA TRP A 15 17.16 0.78 6.52
C TRP A 15 15.84 1.54 6.51
N ARG A 16 15.83 2.81 6.07
CA ARG A 16 14.57 3.56 5.88
C ARG A 16 13.74 2.97 4.74
N ALA A 17 14.38 2.60 3.64
CA ALA A 17 13.72 1.96 2.51
C ALA A 17 13.12 0.60 2.92
N ALA A 18 13.88 -0.23 3.62
CA ALA A 18 13.41 -1.52 4.14
C ALA A 18 12.20 -1.36 5.08
N GLY A 19 12.25 -0.38 6.00
CA GLY A 19 11.12 -0.08 6.89
C GLY A 19 9.86 0.36 6.13
N LEU A 20 10.00 1.20 5.10
CA LEU A 20 8.89 1.61 4.23
C LEU A 20 8.29 0.43 3.48
N VAL A 21 9.11 -0.43 2.88
CA VAL A 21 8.64 -1.63 2.16
C VAL A 21 7.91 -2.58 3.11
N MET A 22 8.44 -2.82 4.30
CA MET A 22 7.79 -3.65 5.32
C MET A 22 6.45 -3.06 5.76
N ALA A 23 6.36 -1.75 5.97
CA ALA A 23 5.12 -1.09 6.34
C ALA A 23 4.04 -1.24 5.26
N ILE A 24 4.41 -1.04 3.99
CA ILE A 24 3.51 -1.23 2.85
C ILE A 24 3.08 -2.70 2.75
N GLY A 25 4.02 -3.64 2.88
CA GLY A 25 3.73 -5.07 2.83
C GLY A 25 2.78 -5.52 3.95
N ALA A 26 3.00 -5.03 5.17
CA ALA A 26 2.14 -5.34 6.32
C ALA A 26 0.72 -4.79 6.14
N GLU A 27 0.57 -3.53 5.72
CA GLU A 27 -0.74 -2.93 5.47
C GLU A 27 -1.49 -3.66 4.35
N LEU A 28 -0.80 -4.01 3.27
CA LEU A 28 -1.36 -4.79 2.16
C LEU A 28 -1.85 -6.15 2.64
N ALA A 29 -1.05 -6.87 3.42
CA ALA A 29 -1.44 -8.15 3.99
C ALA A 29 -2.70 -8.02 4.87
N ILE A 30 -2.79 -6.96 5.67
CA ILE A 30 -3.95 -6.69 6.52
C ILE A 30 -5.20 -6.41 5.68
N LEU A 31 -5.12 -5.51 4.69
CA LEU A 31 -6.29 -5.12 3.89
C LEU A 31 -6.79 -6.24 2.98
N ILE A 32 -5.88 -7.00 2.38
CA ILE A 32 -6.22 -8.19 1.60
C ILE A 32 -6.82 -9.27 2.49
N GLY A 33 -6.19 -9.54 3.65
CA GLY A 33 -6.65 -10.55 4.60
C GLY A 33 -8.03 -10.22 5.17
N LEU A 34 -8.27 -8.97 5.55
CA LEU A 34 -9.57 -8.49 6.01
C LEU A 34 -10.62 -8.57 4.90
N GLY A 35 -10.27 -8.14 3.69
CA GLY A 35 -11.18 -8.23 2.54
C GLY A 35 -11.60 -9.67 2.26
N TRP A 36 -10.64 -10.59 2.20
CA TRP A 36 -10.91 -12.02 2.03
C TRP A 36 -11.77 -12.59 3.16
N TRP A 37 -11.43 -12.30 4.43
CA TRP A 37 -12.17 -12.80 5.58
C TRP A 37 -13.63 -12.31 5.61
N LEU A 38 -13.86 -11.03 5.32
CA LEU A 38 -15.21 -10.48 5.16
C LEU A 38 -15.96 -11.13 4.01
N GLY A 39 -15.25 -11.43 2.92
CA GLY A 39 -15.79 -12.16 1.77
C GLY A 39 -16.23 -13.58 2.13
N VAL A 40 -15.44 -14.31 2.91
CA VAL A 40 -15.80 -15.65 3.42
C VAL A 40 -17.01 -15.60 4.34
N MET A 41 -17.06 -14.63 5.27
CA MET A 41 -18.24 -14.45 6.14
C MET A 41 -19.50 -14.09 5.35
N TYR A 42 -19.35 -13.32 4.27
CA TYR A 42 -20.44 -13.00 3.37
C TYR A 42 -20.95 -14.22 2.62
N ASP A 43 -20.05 -15.07 2.11
CA ASP A 43 -20.39 -16.34 1.45
C ASP A 43 -21.18 -17.27 2.38
N ASP A 44 -20.72 -17.43 3.64
CA ASP A 44 -21.38 -18.25 4.65
C ASP A 44 -22.81 -17.77 4.97
N SER A 45 -23.04 -16.45 4.93
CA SER A 45 -24.34 -15.85 5.26
C SER A 45 -25.32 -15.77 4.07
N ASN A 46 -24.82 -15.70 2.83
CA ASN A 46 -25.64 -15.44 1.64
C ASN A 46 -25.71 -16.63 0.67
N GLY A 47 -25.00 -17.73 0.95
CA GLY A 47 -24.95 -18.91 0.08
C GLY A 47 -24.28 -18.63 -1.27
N THR A 48 -23.41 -17.60 -1.33
CA THR A 48 -22.62 -17.26 -2.51
C THR A 48 -21.29 -18.01 -2.47
N GLU A 49 -20.69 -18.28 -3.64
CA GLU A 49 -19.39 -18.97 -3.74
C GLU A 49 -18.23 -18.02 -4.11
N TYR A 50 -18.49 -16.72 -4.27
CA TYR A 50 -17.51 -15.77 -4.85
C TYR A 50 -17.22 -14.55 -3.97
N GLY A 51 -17.82 -14.46 -2.79
CA GLY A 51 -17.63 -13.40 -1.81
C GLY A 51 -16.19 -13.32 -1.34
N TYR A 52 -15.53 -14.45 -1.07
CA TYR A 52 -14.11 -14.48 -0.70
C TYR A 52 -13.22 -13.85 -1.78
N LEU A 53 -13.49 -14.13 -3.06
CA LEU A 53 -12.73 -13.60 -4.20
C LEU A 53 -13.01 -12.12 -4.39
N THR A 54 -14.27 -11.72 -4.29
CA THR A 54 -14.70 -10.32 -4.37
C THR A 54 -14.05 -9.50 -3.25
N GLY A 55 -14.10 -10.01 -2.02
CA GLY A 55 -13.48 -9.41 -0.85
C GLY A 55 -11.96 -9.28 -0.98
N PHE A 56 -11.29 -10.31 -1.50
CA PHE A 56 -9.86 -10.25 -1.80
C PHE A 56 -9.52 -9.14 -2.81
N ILE A 57 -10.26 -9.03 -3.91
CA ILE A 57 -10.04 -8.00 -4.94
C ILE A 57 -10.27 -6.60 -4.37
N VAL A 58 -11.34 -6.41 -3.61
CA VAL A 58 -11.65 -5.14 -2.94
C VAL A 58 -10.55 -4.76 -1.95
N GLY A 59 -10.10 -5.72 -1.13
CA GLY A 59 -9.00 -5.54 -0.18
C GLY A 59 -7.69 -5.17 -0.87
N LEU A 60 -7.38 -5.79 -2.01
CA LEU A 60 -6.20 -5.47 -2.83
C LEU A 60 -6.26 -4.05 -3.41
N ILE A 61 -7.40 -3.65 -3.99
CA ILE A 61 -7.58 -2.31 -4.54
C ILE A 61 -7.43 -1.25 -3.44
N ALA A 62 -8.06 -1.47 -2.27
CA ALA A 62 -7.95 -0.58 -1.13
C ALA A 62 -6.49 -0.49 -0.63
N GLY A 63 -5.79 -1.62 -0.54
CA GLY A 63 -4.38 -1.69 -0.15
C GLY A 63 -3.45 -0.93 -1.09
N ILE A 64 -3.58 -1.14 -2.40
CA ILE A 64 -2.80 -0.40 -3.40
C ILE A 64 -3.10 1.10 -3.30
N GLY A 65 -4.36 1.49 -3.17
CA GLY A 65 -4.76 2.90 -3.00
C GLY A 65 -4.11 3.55 -1.79
N SER A 66 -4.10 2.84 -0.65
CA SER A 66 -3.46 3.30 0.58
C SER A 66 -1.94 3.44 0.43
N ALA A 67 -1.27 2.42 -0.11
CA ALA A 67 0.18 2.46 -0.36
C ALA A 67 0.59 3.60 -1.29
N VAL A 68 -0.17 3.86 -2.36
CA VAL A 68 0.07 5.01 -3.26
C VAL A 68 -0.07 6.33 -2.50
N GLY A 69 -1.08 6.46 -1.64
CA GLY A 69 -1.25 7.63 -0.77
C GLY A 69 -0.07 7.83 0.18
N LEU A 70 0.39 6.76 0.81
CA LEU A 70 1.55 6.77 1.72
C LEU A 70 2.83 7.19 0.98
N ILE A 71 3.12 6.56 -0.15
CA ILE A 71 4.28 6.92 -0.98
C ILE A 71 4.20 8.37 -1.42
N ARG A 72 3.03 8.84 -1.88
CA ARG A 72 2.86 10.24 -2.31
C ARG A 72 3.08 11.22 -1.16
N LYS A 73 2.65 10.89 0.06
CA LYS A 73 2.81 11.73 1.25
C LYS A 73 4.26 11.76 1.74
N TYR A 74 4.95 10.63 1.76
CA TYR A 74 6.26 10.48 2.40
C TYR A 74 7.45 10.51 1.42
N ALA A 75 7.27 10.03 0.19
CA ALA A 75 8.29 10.09 -0.87
C ALA A 75 8.11 11.27 -1.84
N GLY A 76 6.88 11.80 -1.97
CA GLY A 76 6.55 12.96 -2.80
C GLY A 76 6.90 14.33 -2.20
N GLY A 77 7.91 14.40 -1.32
CA GLY A 77 8.36 15.62 -0.65
C GLY A 77 8.91 16.66 -1.63
N LYS A 78 8.00 17.42 -2.25
CA LYS A 78 8.10 18.83 -2.64
C LYS A 78 6.85 19.24 -3.43
N LYS A 79 5.89 19.88 -2.75
CA LYS A 79 5.05 20.91 -3.36
C LYS A 79 5.09 22.14 -2.45
N LEU A 80 5.82 23.12 -2.97
CA LEU A 80 5.91 24.56 -2.65
C LEU A 80 6.13 24.95 -1.18
#